data_AF-A0A2L1C2Z5-F1
#
_entry.id   AF-A0A2L1C2Z5-F1
#
_cell.length_a   1.000
_cell.length_b   1.000
_cell.length_c   1.000
_cell.angle_alpha   90.00
_cell.angle_beta   90.00
_cell.angle_gamma   90.00
#
_symmetry.space_group_name_H-M   'P 1'
#
loop_
_entity.id
_entity.type
_entity.pdbx_description
1 polymer ?
#
loop_
_entity_poly.entity_id
_entity_poly.type
_entity_poly.pdbx_seq_one_letter_code
_entity_poly.pdbx_strand_id
1 'polypeptide(L)'
;MDIINSIISLGASVMMPVIFFIIALCFGVKIGTAFKAGMLVGIGFEGVGLVIGLLLTNLGPASQTMVERIGLQLTVVDTGWPTASTIGWGSPLMLPVVVGFIVINLAMLLLKLTKTVNIDIFNYWIFLIMGSVVYAGTGNYWLSVGITFAIFVLTLLAADLTAPYLQKNYNLKGISFPHLTCIAYVPFGIACNYIIDKIPLINKINFDPESINKKFGVFGEPVTLGFVLGLLLAFLAGYDVSAAVSLAIKVSAAMLLLPKMIEILVQGLLIVRDAAEAKLKAKFPGRDFYIGMDTALLIGEPSVLATGLLLIPMAVVLSIILPGNRVLPFVDLASLMFLLAMVTPFCKRNMFRMFITGTLIVTCILYVGTDISQEYTQAAVNSHIPVPEGMAEITNIVGGATTPVGWLAVKFGEFFSATP
;
A
#
# COMPACT_ATOMS: atom_id res chain seq x y z
N MET A 1 2.28 -1.64 -32.64
CA MET A 1 3.17 -1.79 -31.48
C MET A 1 3.91 -0.50 -31.18
N ASP A 2 4.26 0.30 -32.18
CA ASP A 2 5.02 1.56 -31.99
C ASP A 2 4.29 2.62 -31.15
N ILE A 3 2.98 2.83 -31.32
CA ILE A 3 2.22 3.78 -30.50
C ILE A 3 2.17 3.35 -29.03
N ILE A 4 2.06 2.05 -28.77
CA ILE A 4 2.00 1.49 -27.41
C ILE A 4 3.38 1.62 -26.74
N ASN A 5 4.46 1.31 -27.47
CA ASN A 5 5.83 1.48 -26.98
C ASN A 5 6.17 2.96 -26.75
N SER A 6 5.73 3.87 -27.62
CA SER A 6 5.89 5.32 -27.42
C SER A 6 5.15 5.82 -26.18
N ILE A 7 3.97 5.28 -25.87
CA ILE A 7 3.23 5.64 -24.65
C ILE A 7 3.92 5.09 -23.40
N ILE A 8 4.43 3.85 -23.44
CA ILE A 8 5.17 3.23 -22.34
C ILE A 8 6.49 3.99 -22.06
N SER A 9 7.16 4.49 -23.10
CA SER A 9 8.43 5.24 -22.95
C SER A 9 8.30 6.62 -22.29
N LEU A 10 7.08 7.15 -22.12
CA LEU A 10 6.86 8.47 -21.52
C LEU A 10 6.87 8.45 -19.98
N GLY A 11 6.99 7.27 -19.37
CA GLY A 11 7.00 7.10 -17.91
C GLY A 11 5.61 7.18 -17.26
N ALA A 12 5.54 6.74 -16.00
CA ALA A 12 4.28 6.62 -15.26
C ALA A 12 3.52 7.95 -15.10
N SER A 13 4.22 9.08 -14.92
CA SER A 13 3.59 10.40 -14.70
C SER A 13 2.81 10.91 -15.92
N VAL A 14 3.21 10.51 -17.13
CA VAL A 14 2.52 10.88 -18.39
C VAL A 14 1.52 9.81 -18.82
N MET A 15 1.82 8.54 -18.57
CA MET A 15 0.95 7.42 -18.95
C MET A 15 -0.35 7.38 -18.13
N MET A 16 -0.28 7.68 -16.82
CA MET A 16 -1.43 7.59 -15.92
C MET A 16 -2.60 8.53 -16.30
N PRO A 17 -2.36 9.82 -16.61
CA PRO A 17 -3.40 10.70 -17.15
C PRO A 17 -4.12 10.16 -18.38
N VAL A 18 -3.36 9.62 -19.32
CA VAL A 18 -3.89 9.12 -20.59
C VAL A 18 -4.76 7.88 -20.35
N ILE A 19 -4.30 6.96 -19.51
CA ILE A 19 -5.06 5.76 -19.14
C ILE A 19 -6.38 6.17 -18.48
N PHE A 20 -6.34 7.02 -17.45
CA PHE A 20 -7.54 7.43 -16.73
C PHE A 20 -8.49 8.25 -17.60
N PHE A 21 -7.97 9.06 -18.54
CA PHE A 21 -8.77 9.74 -19.54
C PHE A 21 -9.54 8.74 -20.43
N ILE A 22 -8.86 7.74 -20.99
CA ILE A 22 -9.47 6.73 -21.86
C ILE A 22 -10.49 5.90 -21.10
N ILE A 23 -10.15 5.43 -19.90
CA ILE A 23 -11.07 4.64 -19.05
C ILE A 23 -12.32 5.46 -18.73
N ALA A 24 -12.17 6.74 -18.35
CA ALA A 24 -13.31 7.63 -18.09
C ALA A 24 -14.25 7.73 -19.31
N LEU A 25 -13.68 7.91 -20.52
CA LEU A 25 -14.47 7.94 -21.75
C LEU A 25 -15.20 6.60 -22.00
N CYS A 26 -14.54 5.46 -21.77
CA CYS A 26 -15.16 4.14 -21.90
C CYS A 26 -16.37 3.95 -20.95
N PHE A 27 -16.33 4.57 -19.77
CA PHE A 27 -17.45 4.60 -18.82
C PHE A 27 -18.51 5.67 -19.15
N GLY A 28 -18.35 6.42 -20.24
CA GLY A 28 -19.34 7.41 -20.71
C GLY A 28 -19.21 8.77 -20.03
N VAL A 29 -18.06 9.06 -19.40
CA VAL A 29 -17.76 10.40 -18.88
C VAL A 29 -17.58 11.37 -20.05
N LYS A 30 -18.12 12.58 -19.93
CA LYS A 30 -17.95 13.64 -20.94
C LYS A 30 -16.47 13.99 -21.08
N ILE A 31 -16.02 14.30 -22.31
CA ILE A 31 -14.60 14.52 -22.62
C ILE A 31 -13.89 15.53 -21.71
N GLY A 32 -14.53 16.66 -21.37
CA GLY A 32 -13.94 17.65 -20.47
C GLY A 32 -13.76 17.14 -19.03
N THR A 33 -14.73 16.37 -18.53
CA THR A 33 -14.68 15.76 -17.20
C THR A 33 -13.68 14.59 -17.17
N ALA A 34 -13.61 13.81 -18.24
CA ALA A 34 -12.61 12.77 -18.43
C ALA A 34 -11.19 13.35 -18.46
N PHE A 35 -10.98 14.47 -19.16
CA PHE A 35 -9.69 15.17 -19.21
C PHE A 35 -9.29 15.66 -17.83
N LYS A 36 -10.22 16.30 -17.11
CA LYS A 36 -10.01 16.71 -15.72
C LYS A 36 -9.61 15.53 -14.82
N ALA A 37 -10.29 14.38 -14.96
CA ALA A 37 -9.95 13.17 -14.21
C ALA A 37 -8.52 12.72 -14.47
N GLY A 38 -8.13 12.58 -15.75
CA GLY A 38 -6.76 12.21 -16.12
C GLY A 38 -5.72 13.19 -15.60
N MET A 39 -5.96 14.50 -15.73
CA MET A 39 -5.04 15.54 -15.25
C MET A 39 -4.85 15.52 -13.74
N LEU A 40 -5.94 15.37 -12.96
CA LEU A 40 -5.86 15.27 -11.50
C LEU A 40 -5.02 14.06 -11.06
N VAL A 41 -5.19 12.91 -11.74
CA VAL A 41 -4.38 11.72 -11.48
C VAL A 41 -2.90 12.00 -11.76
N GLY A 42 -2.55 12.56 -12.93
CA GLY A 42 -1.15 12.87 -13.27
C GLY A 42 -0.49 13.86 -12.34
N ILE A 43 -1.16 14.97 -12.05
CA ILE A 43 -0.66 16.00 -11.14
C ILE A 43 -0.47 15.41 -9.74
N GLY A 44 -1.41 14.57 -9.29
CA GLY A 44 -1.28 13.85 -8.03
C GLY A 44 -0.04 12.95 -7.98
N PHE A 45 0.20 12.16 -9.03
CA PHE A 45 1.40 11.32 -9.16
C PHE A 45 2.71 12.14 -9.19
N GLU A 46 2.76 13.20 -9.98
CA GLU A 46 3.93 14.08 -10.04
C GLU A 46 4.20 14.73 -8.67
N GLY A 47 3.17 15.25 -8.01
CA GLY A 47 3.27 15.83 -6.67
C GLY A 47 3.75 14.83 -5.62
N VAL A 48 3.24 13.59 -5.68
CA VAL A 48 3.72 12.48 -4.85
C VAL A 48 5.20 12.21 -5.10
N GLY A 49 5.62 12.14 -6.36
CA GLY A 49 7.02 11.95 -6.76
C GLY A 49 7.95 13.04 -6.22
N LEU A 50 7.53 14.31 -6.29
CA LEU A 50 8.29 15.44 -5.73
C LEU A 50 8.48 15.31 -4.21
N VAL A 51 7.44 14.91 -3.48
CA VAL A 51 7.52 14.74 -2.01
C VAL A 51 8.40 13.56 -1.63
N ILE A 52 8.32 12.44 -2.37
CA ILE A 52 9.21 11.30 -2.18
C ILE A 52 10.66 11.69 -2.49
N GLY A 53 10.90 12.40 -3.60
CA GLY A 53 12.24 12.89 -3.95
C GLY A 53 12.85 13.76 -2.84
N LEU A 54 12.03 14.63 -2.22
CA LEU A 54 12.44 15.42 -1.06
C LEU A 54 12.86 14.51 0.11
N LEU A 55 12.08 13.49 0.42
CA LEU A 55 12.40 12.54 1.50
C LEU A 55 13.69 11.78 1.23
N LEU A 56 13.83 11.21 0.04
CA LEU A 56 14.98 10.39 -0.35
C LEU A 56 16.28 11.18 -0.35
N THR A 57 16.27 12.37 -0.94
CA THR A 57 17.47 13.23 -1.05
C THR A 57 18.01 13.69 0.30
N ASN A 58 17.13 13.84 1.30
CA ASN A 58 17.51 14.42 2.59
C ASN A 58 17.66 13.37 3.69
N LEU A 59 16.77 12.38 3.73
CA LEU A 59 16.77 11.36 4.76
C LEU A 59 17.63 10.15 4.40
N GLY A 60 17.85 9.89 3.12
CA GLY A 60 18.67 8.77 2.69
C GLY A 60 20.09 8.82 3.25
N PRO A 61 20.83 9.92 3.06
CA PRO A 61 22.17 10.09 3.63
C PRO A 61 22.20 10.03 5.17
N ALA A 62 21.20 10.63 5.82
CA ALA A 62 21.10 10.60 7.29
C ALA A 62 20.90 9.16 7.81
N SER A 63 20.09 8.37 7.11
CA SER A 63 19.85 6.98 7.45
C SER A 63 21.10 6.12 7.29
N GLN A 64 21.82 6.25 6.17
CA GLN A 64 23.09 5.54 5.96
C GLN A 64 24.10 5.88 7.07
N THR A 65 24.28 7.18 7.35
CA THR A 65 25.21 7.65 8.38
C THR A 65 24.83 7.12 9.76
N MET A 66 23.54 7.13 10.11
CA MET A 66 23.03 6.54 11.36
C MET A 66 23.37 5.05 11.45
N VAL A 67 23.10 4.30 10.38
CA VAL A 67 23.30 2.85 10.32
C VAL A 67 24.77 2.50 10.51
N GLU A 68 25.66 3.21 9.81
CA GLU A 68 27.12 3.08 9.95
C GLU A 68 27.58 3.40 11.38
N ARG A 69 27.05 4.48 11.97
CA ARG A 69 27.49 4.95 13.29
C ARG A 69 27.02 4.06 14.45
N ILE A 70 25.82 3.49 14.34
CA ILE A 70 25.23 2.63 15.38
C ILE A 70 25.60 1.15 15.17
N GLY A 71 26.18 0.81 14.01
CA GLY A 71 26.51 -0.58 13.67
C GLY A 71 25.26 -1.41 13.34
N LEU A 72 24.20 -0.75 12.85
CA LEU A 72 23.00 -1.44 12.37
C LEU A 72 23.25 -2.00 10.96
N GLN A 73 22.45 -2.96 10.53
CA GLN A 73 22.51 -3.52 9.18
C GLN A 73 21.26 -3.16 8.35
N LEU A 74 20.73 -1.95 8.55
CA LEU A 74 19.51 -1.48 7.87
C LEU A 74 19.82 -0.90 6.49
N THR A 75 20.07 -1.78 5.51
CA THR A 75 20.49 -1.42 4.16
C THR A 75 19.35 -1.34 3.14
N VAL A 76 18.12 -1.71 3.52
CA VAL A 76 16.93 -1.70 2.67
C VAL A 76 15.99 -0.59 3.14
N VAL A 77 15.51 0.24 2.23
CA VAL A 77 14.73 1.43 2.60
C VAL A 77 13.28 1.30 2.20
N ASP A 78 12.39 1.58 3.14
CA ASP A 78 10.97 1.75 2.86
C ASP A 78 10.72 3.08 2.12
N THR A 79 10.55 2.97 0.80
CA THR A 79 10.25 4.09 -0.10
C THR A 79 8.77 4.43 -0.19
N GLY A 80 7.92 3.66 0.49
CA GLY A 80 6.51 3.92 0.60
C GLY A 80 5.66 3.33 -0.52
N TRP A 81 4.39 3.11 -0.20
CA TRP A 81 3.36 2.70 -1.13
C TRP A 81 3.23 3.62 -2.36
N PRO A 82 3.48 4.95 -2.31
CA PRO A 82 3.33 5.75 -3.52
C PRO A 82 4.46 5.46 -4.54
N THR A 83 5.68 5.18 -4.06
CA THR A 83 6.78 4.67 -4.91
C THR A 83 6.40 3.30 -5.46
N ALA A 84 5.90 2.40 -4.61
CA ALA A 84 5.41 1.08 -5.01
C ALA A 84 4.34 1.16 -6.11
N SER A 85 3.41 2.12 -5.98
CA SER A 85 2.35 2.34 -6.96
C SER A 85 2.91 2.79 -8.31
N THR A 86 3.91 3.68 -8.28
CA THR A 86 4.59 4.17 -9.47
C THR A 86 5.35 3.05 -10.17
N ILE A 87 6.04 2.19 -9.42
CA ILE A 87 6.72 1.00 -9.95
C ILE A 87 5.71 0.05 -10.60
N GLY A 88 4.61 -0.27 -9.91
CA GLY A 88 3.58 -1.17 -10.43
C GLY A 88 2.94 -0.64 -11.71
N TRP A 89 2.54 0.63 -11.74
CA TRP A 89 1.96 1.27 -12.93
C TRP A 89 2.97 1.47 -14.06
N GLY A 90 4.24 1.71 -13.76
CA GLY A 90 5.33 1.79 -14.73
C GLY A 90 5.82 0.43 -15.23
N SER A 91 5.26 -0.67 -14.73
CA SER A 91 5.79 -2.01 -15.02
C SER A 91 5.51 -2.48 -16.45
N PRO A 92 6.37 -3.35 -17.00
CA PRO A 92 6.13 -4.03 -18.27
C PRO A 92 4.86 -4.92 -18.29
N LEU A 93 4.36 -5.28 -17.10
CA LEU A 93 3.17 -6.13 -16.92
C LEU A 93 1.86 -5.34 -16.96
N MET A 94 1.92 -4.00 -16.84
CA MET A 94 0.77 -3.16 -16.61
C MET A 94 -0.37 -3.43 -17.58
N LEU A 95 -0.12 -3.36 -18.88
CA LEU A 95 -1.18 -3.43 -19.88
C LEU A 95 -1.94 -4.77 -19.88
N PRO A 96 -1.30 -5.95 -20.01
CA PRO A 96 -2.03 -7.20 -19.99
C PRO A 96 -2.68 -7.49 -18.64
N VAL A 97 -2.04 -7.08 -17.54
CA VAL A 97 -2.60 -7.34 -16.20
C VAL A 97 -3.87 -6.50 -15.97
N VAL A 98 -3.84 -5.20 -16.28
CA VAL A 98 -5.00 -4.31 -16.08
C VAL A 98 -6.18 -4.72 -16.96
N VAL A 99 -5.93 -5.00 -18.25
CA VAL A 99 -6.98 -5.49 -19.17
C VAL A 99 -7.50 -6.85 -18.69
N GLY A 100 -6.59 -7.73 -18.28
CA GLY A 100 -6.92 -9.04 -17.75
C GLY A 100 -7.78 -8.97 -16.48
N PHE A 101 -7.49 -8.07 -15.55
CA PHE A 101 -8.32 -7.88 -14.34
C PHE A 101 -9.76 -7.50 -14.67
N ILE A 102 -9.96 -6.60 -15.63
CA ILE A 102 -11.31 -6.22 -16.07
C ILE A 102 -12.03 -7.44 -16.68
N VAL A 103 -11.34 -8.18 -17.56
CA VAL A 103 -11.90 -9.38 -18.20
C VAL A 103 -12.21 -10.48 -17.18
N ILE A 104 -11.29 -10.76 -16.27
CA ILE A 104 -11.43 -11.76 -15.21
C ILE A 104 -12.57 -11.37 -14.27
N ASN A 105 -12.64 -10.12 -13.81
CA ASN A 105 -13.71 -9.69 -12.93
C ASN A 105 -15.07 -9.82 -13.64
N LEU A 106 -15.18 -9.37 -14.89
CA LEU A 106 -16.40 -9.54 -15.69
C LEU A 106 -16.77 -11.02 -15.89
N ALA A 107 -15.80 -11.88 -16.22
CA ALA A 107 -16.02 -13.30 -16.40
C ALA A 107 -16.50 -13.97 -15.11
N MET A 108 -15.85 -13.70 -13.98
CA MET A 108 -16.27 -14.20 -12.67
C MET A 108 -17.67 -13.72 -12.29
N LEU A 109 -18.04 -12.48 -12.63
CA LEU A 109 -19.40 -11.96 -12.42
C LEU A 109 -20.41 -12.71 -13.30
N LEU A 110 -20.12 -12.94 -14.58
CA LEU A 110 -20.99 -13.70 -15.48
C LEU A 110 -21.18 -15.16 -15.02
N LEU A 111 -20.09 -15.79 -14.57
CA LEU A 111 -20.07 -17.16 -14.04
C LEU A 111 -20.60 -17.27 -12.60
N LYS A 112 -20.97 -16.15 -11.97
CA LYS A 112 -21.44 -16.07 -10.57
C LYS A 112 -20.42 -16.59 -9.53
N LEU A 113 -19.13 -16.50 -9.85
CA LEU A 113 -18.03 -16.85 -8.94
C LEU A 113 -17.76 -15.74 -7.91
N THR A 114 -18.12 -14.49 -8.24
CA THR A 114 -18.03 -13.36 -7.30
C THR A 114 -19.27 -12.46 -7.38
N LYS A 115 -19.54 -11.74 -6.30
CA LYS A 115 -20.49 -10.62 -6.22
C LYS A 115 -19.79 -9.27 -6.33
N THR A 116 -18.47 -9.21 -6.13
CA THR A 116 -17.69 -7.97 -6.15
C THR A 116 -17.43 -7.51 -7.58
N VAL A 117 -17.94 -6.34 -7.92
CA VAL A 117 -17.51 -5.58 -9.09
C VAL A 117 -16.39 -4.65 -8.66
N ASN A 118 -15.16 -4.98 -9.05
CA ASN A 118 -14.00 -4.24 -8.60
C ASN A 118 -13.81 -2.98 -9.45
N ILE A 119 -14.28 -1.85 -8.92
CA ILE A 119 -14.13 -0.53 -9.54
C ILE A 119 -12.96 0.26 -8.94
N ASP A 120 -12.21 -0.34 -8.02
CA ASP A 120 -11.00 0.23 -7.41
C ASP A 120 -9.78 0.03 -8.32
N ILE A 121 -9.86 0.65 -9.50
CA ILE A 121 -8.87 0.48 -10.59
C ILE A 121 -7.51 1.00 -10.17
N PHE A 122 -7.44 2.06 -9.35
CA PHE A 122 -6.18 2.59 -8.87
C PHE A 122 -5.38 1.56 -8.10
N ASN A 123 -6.02 0.87 -7.16
CA ASN A 123 -5.37 -0.12 -6.32
C ASN A 123 -5.01 -1.42 -7.06
N TYR A 124 -5.18 -1.47 -8.39
CA TYR A 124 -4.54 -2.49 -9.22
C TYR A 124 -3.01 -2.42 -9.10
N TRP A 125 -2.46 -1.24 -8.75
CA TRP A 125 -1.04 -1.09 -8.46
C TRP A 125 -0.51 -2.10 -7.44
N ILE A 126 -1.34 -2.50 -6.47
CA ILE A 126 -0.99 -3.43 -5.39
C ILE A 126 -0.65 -4.82 -5.96
N PHE A 127 -1.41 -5.24 -6.97
CA PHE A 127 -1.15 -6.49 -7.66
C PHE A 127 -0.05 -6.34 -8.70
N LEU A 128 0.01 -5.18 -9.36
CA LEU A 128 1.06 -4.89 -10.35
C LEU A 128 2.44 -4.85 -9.71
N ILE A 129 2.61 -4.24 -8.53
CA ILE A 129 3.89 -4.26 -7.82
C ILE A 129 4.26 -5.70 -7.46
N MET A 130 3.31 -6.48 -6.91
CA MET A 130 3.53 -7.90 -6.60
C MET A 130 3.98 -8.68 -7.84
N GLY A 131 3.26 -8.57 -8.95
CA GLY A 131 3.65 -9.19 -10.22
C GLY A 131 5.01 -8.68 -10.72
N SER A 132 5.31 -7.40 -10.57
CA SER A 132 6.59 -6.82 -11.00
C SER A 132 7.77 -7.41 -10.22
N VAL A 133 7.60 -7.61 -8.92
CA VAL A 133 8.61 -8.30 -8.08
C VAL A 133 8.73 -9.77 -8.48
N VAL A 134 7.63 -10.48 -8.72
CA VAL A 134 7.66 -11.86 -9.24
C VAL A 134 8.40 -11.92 -10.58
N TYR A 135 8.15 -10.98 -11.48
CA TYR A 135 8.83 -10.93 -12.78
C TYR A 135 10.31 -10.63 -12.63
N ALA A 136 10.67 -9.71 -11.73
CA ALA A 136 12.07 -9.38 -11.45
C ALA A 136 12.86 -10.56 -10.88
N GLY A 137 12.24 -11.37 -10.00
CA GLY A 137 12.89 -12.57 -9.44
C GLY A 137 12.95 -13.77 -10.40
N THR A 138 12.01 -13.87 -11.35
CA THR A 138 11.90 -15.05 -12.23
C THR A 138 12.43 -14.85 -13.65
N GLY A 139 12.46 -13.61 -14.12
CA GLY A 139 12.67 -13.28 -15.54
C GLY A 139 11.54 -13.77 -16.47
N ASN A 140 10.48 -14.39 -15.94
CA ASN A 140 9.42 -15.01 -16.74
C ASN A 140 8.15 -14.15 -16.75
N TYR A 141 7.95 -13.45 -17.87
CA TYR A 141 6.85 -12.50 -18.07
C TYR A 141 5.47 -13.16 -17.88
N TRP A 142 5.21 -14.26 -18.58
CA TRP A 142 3.88 -14.88 -18.59
C TRP A 142 3.56 -15.63 -17.30
N LEU A 143 4.58 -16.19 -16.64
CA LEU A 143 4.42 -16.77 -15.32
C LEU A 143 3.98 -15.71 -14.32
N SER A 144 4.64 -14.55 -14.30
CA SER A 144 4.25 -13.44 -13.43
C SER A 144 2.83 -12.94 -13.71
N VAL A 145 2.44 -12.77 -14.99
CA VAL A 145 1.05 -12.41 -15.36
C VAL A 145 0.06 -13.44 -14.81
N GLY A 146 0.34 -14.73 -14.98
CA GLY A 146 -0.52 -15.82 -14.50
C GLY A 146 -0.68 -15.85 -12.98
N ILE A 147 0.43 -15.71 -12.24
CA ILE A 147 0.42 -15.62 -10.76
C ILE A 147 -0.38 -14.39 -10.32
N THR A 148 -0.17 -13.25 -10.98
CA THR A 148 -0.88 -12.00 -10.68
C THR A 148 -2.40 -12.14 -10.85
N PHE A 149 -2.84 -12.81 -11.92
CA PHE A 149 -4.26 -13.13 -12.11
C PHE A 149 -4.82 -14.08 -11.05
N ALA A 150 -4.07 -15.12 -10.69
CA ALA A 150 -4.49 -16.05 -9.65
C ALA A 150 -4.71 -15.32 -8.30
N ILE A 151 -3.76 -14.47 -7.89
CA ILE A 151 -3.88 -13.68 -6.66
C ILE A 151 -5.05 -12.68 -6.73
N PHE A 152 -5.30 -12.08 -7.88
CA PHE A 152 -6.46 -11.20 -8.09
C PHE A 152 -7.80 -11.95 -7.90
N VAL A 153 -7.93 -13.14 -8.49
CA VAL A 153 -9.11 -14.01 -8.31
C VAL A 153 -9.31 -14.35 -6.84
N LEU A 154 -8.25 -14.78 -6.14
CA LEU A 154 -8.31 -15.10 -4.72
C LEU A 154 -8.72 -13.88 -3.88
N THR A 155 -8.24 -12.70 -4.25
CA THR A 155 -8.58 -11.45 -3.56
C THR A 155 -10.04 -11.08 -3.74
N LEU A 156 -10.64 -11.26 -4.92
CA LEU A 156 -12.08 -11.05 -5.14
C LEU A 156 -12.93 -11.99 -4.28
N LEU A 157 -12.54 -13.27 -4.20
CA LEU A 157 -13.24 -14.25 -3.36
C LEU A 157 -13.13 -13.91 -1.87
N ALA A 158 -11.94 -13.51 -1.43
CA ALA A 158 -11.72 -13.05 -0.06
C ALA A 158 -12.51 -11.76 0.24
N ALA A 159 -12.65 -10.85 -0.73
CA ALA A 159 -13.44 -9.63 -0.57
C ALA A 159 -14.93 -9.94 -0.36
N ASP A 160 -15.48 -10.89 -1.11
CA ASP A 160 -16.86 -11.36 -0.91
C ASP A 160 -17.04 -12.01 0.47
N LEU A 161 -16.05 -12.79 0.92
CA LEU A 161 -16.10 -13.49 2.20
C LEU A 161 -16.02 -12.53 3.40
N THR A 162 -15.21 -11.48 3.29
CA THR A 162 -15.02 -10.48 4.36
C THR A 162 -16.10 -9.40 4.36
N ALA A 163 -16.78 -9.18 3.23
CA ALA A 163 -17.80 -8.13 3.07
C ALA A 163 -18.87 -8.14 4.18
N PRO A 164 -19.57 -9.25 4.51
CA PRO A 164 -20.63 -9.22 5.53
C PRO A 164 -20.18 -8.70 6.90
N TYR A 165 -18.94 -9.02 7.30
CA TYR A 165 -18.35 -8.57 8.55
C TYR A 165 -18.07 -7.07 8.52
N LEU A 166 -17.47 -6.60 7.42
CA LEU A 166 -17.13 -5.19 7.24
C LEU A 166 -18.39 -4.32 7.12
N GLN A 167 -19.38 -4.76 6.34
CA GLN A 167 -20.65 -4.04 6.19
C GLN A 167 -21.40 -3.91 7.52
N LYS A 168 -21.40 -4.94 8.36
CA LYS A 168 -22.03 -4.89 9.70
C LYS A 168 -21.28 -3.95 10.65
N ASN A 169 -19.95 -3.97 10.63
CA ASN A 169 -19.13 -3.19 11.57
C ASN A 169 -18.98 -1.72 11.17
N TYR A 170 -19.05 -1.41 9.88
CA TYR A 170 -18.86 -0.05 9.34
C TYR A 170 -20.15 0.56 8.76
N ASN A 171 -21.27 -0.17 8.78
CA ASN A 171 -22.55 0.24 8.20
C ASN A 171 -22.47 0.58 6.68
N LEU A 172 -21.65 -0.17 5.94
CA LEU A 172 -21.36 0.06 4.52
C LEU A 172 -22.08 -0.93 3.60
N LYS A 173 -23.42 -0.94 3.60
CA LYS A 173 -24.21 -1.91 2.83
C LYS A 173 -23.83 -1.92 1.34
N GLY A 174 -23.62 -3.10 0.78
CA GLY A 174 -23.32 -3.27 -0.64
C GLY A 174 -21.87 -2.97 -1.04
N ILE A 175 -20.96 -2.79 -0.07
CA ILE A 175 -19.53 -2.52 -0.32
C ILE A 175 -18.67 -3.74 0.06
N SER A 176 -17.62 -3.94 -0.72
CA SER A 176 -16.55 -4.92 -0.50
C SER A 176 -15.19 -4.25 -0.72
N PHE A 177 -14.12 -4.87 -0.23
CA PHE A 177 -12.77 -4.28 -0.28
C PHE A 177 -11.77 -5.27 -0.90
N PRO A 178 -11.69 -5.37 -2.24
CA PRO A 178 -10.76 -6.24 -2.96
C PRO A 178 -9.32 -5.68 -2.97
N HIS A 179 -8.78 -5.41 -1.79
CA HIS A 179 -7.52 -4.70 -1.59
C HIS A 179 -6.47 -5.65 -0.96
N LEU A 180 -5.58 -6.20 -1.81
CA LEU A 180 -4.65 -7.29 -1.42
C LEU A 180 -3.84 -6.97 -0.16
N THR A 181 -3.28 -5.76 -0.04
CA THR A 181 -2.46 -5.35 1.12
C THR A 181 -3.22 -5.54 2.43
N CYS A 182 -4.49 -5.16 2.49
CA CYS A 182 -5.26 -5.17 3.74
C CYS A 182 -5.88 -6.54 3.99
N ILE A 183 -6.37 -7.18 2.93
CA ILE A 183 -7.08 -8.46 3.05
C ILE A 183 -6.13 -9.60 3.43
N ALA A 184 -4.87 -9.54 2.99
CA ALA A 184 -3.84 -10.53 3.31
C ALA A 184 -3.56 -10.64 4.83
N TYR A 185 -3.88 -9.58 5.60
CA TYR A 185 -3.69 -9.55 7.05
C TYR A 185 -4.96 -9.85 7.86
N VAL A 186 -6.12 -10.03 7.23
CA VAL A 186 -7.34 -10.47 7.92
C VAL A 186 -7.10 -11.77 8.73
N PRO A 187 -6.41 -12.80 8.21
CA PRO A 187 -6.08 -14.00 8.98
C PRO A 187 -5.28 -13.70 10.25
N PHE A 188 -4.39 -12.70 10.24
CA PHE A 188 -3.62 -12.30 11.43
C PHE A 188 -4.57 -11.77 12.52
N GLY A 189 -5.55 -10.93 12.17
CA GLY A 189 -6.56 -10.45 13.11
C GLY A 189 -7.39 -11.56 13.73
N ILE A 190 -7.84 -12.50 12.90
CA ILE A 190 -8.61 -13.67 13.35
C ILE A 190 -7.78 -14.51 14.33
N ALA A 191 -6.55 -14.87 13.95
CA ALA A 191 -5.67 -15.69 14.75
C ALA A 191 -5.29 -15.00 16.08
N CYS A 192 -4.90 -13.73 16.04
CA CYS A 192 -4.55 -12.97 17.23
C CYS A 192 -5.75 -12.83 18.17
N ASN A 193 -6.93 -12.49 17.65
CA ASN A 193 -8.11 -12.39 18.48
C ASN A 193 -8.48 -13.74 19.12
N TYR A 194 -8.37 -14.84 18.38
CA TYR A 194 -8.61 -16.19 18.90
C TYR A 194 -7.65 -16.55 20.04
N ILE A 195 -6.35 -16.29 19.88
CA ILE A 195 -5.34 -16.54 20.91
C ILE A 195 -5.61 -15.67 22.15
N ILE A 196 -5.83 -14.37 21.97
CA ILE A 196 -6.08 -13.44 23.08
C ILE A 196 -7.35 -13.84 23.84
N ASP A 197 -8.42 -14.28 23.16
CA ASP A 197 -9.65 -14.72 23.83
C ASP A 197 -9.45 -15.93 24.75
N LYS A 198 -8.43 -16.76 24.51
CA LYS A 198 -8.09 -17.95 25.31
C LYS A 198 -7.22 -17.65 26.52
N ILE A 199 -6.57 -16.49 26.59
CA ILE A 199 -5.68 -16.15 27.71
C ILE A 199 -6.47 -15.39 28.78
N PRO A 200 -6.71 -15.98 29.97
CA PRO A 200 -7.41 -15.28 31.05
C PRO A 200 -6.63 -14.02 31.47
N LEU A 201 -7.36 -13.00 31.94
CA LEU A 201 -6.86 -11.65 32.27
C LEU A 201 -6.52 -10.79 31.03
N ILE A 202 -5.76 -11.33 30.06
CA ILE A 202 -5.44 -10.61 28.82
C ILE A 202 -6.71 -10.39 27.98
N ASN A 203 -7.61 -11.38 27.93
CA ASN A 203 -8.87 -11.26 27.20
C ASN A 203 -9.79 -10.13 27.68
N LYS A 204 -9.60 -9.63 28.90
CA LYS A 204 -10.35 -8.53 29.51
C LYS A 204 -9.76 -7.15 29.21
N ILE A 205 -8.54 -7.06 28.69
CA ILE A 205 -7.91 -5.77 28.37
C ILE A 205 -8.69 -5.12 27.23
N ASN A 206 -9.20 -3.92 27.46
CA ASN A 206 -9.92 -3.14 26.47
C ASN A 206 -9.39 -1.72 26.44
N PHE A 207 -8.79 -1.34 25.31
CA PHE A 207 -8.35 0.02 25.04
C PHE A 207 -9.16 0.62 23.90
N ASP A 208 -9.62 1.84 24.11
CA ASP A 208 -10.37 2.63 23.15
C ASP A 208 -9.64 3.92 22.76
N PRO A 209 -10.03 4.55 21.64
CA PRO A 209 -9.41 5.79 21.16
C PRO A 209 -9.54 6.97 22.13
N GLU A 210 -10.62 7.04 22.91
CA GLU A 210 -10.83 8.11 23.90
C GLU A 210 -9.74 8.09 24.98
N SER A 211 -9.32 6.90 25.40
CA SER A 211 -8.24 6.71 26.36
C SER A 211 -6.87 7.18 25.85
N ILE A 212 -6.65 7.12 24.53
CA ILE A 212 -5.38 7.49 23.86
C ILE A 212 -5.36 8.97 23.48
N ASN A 213 -6.43 9.50 22.91
CA ASN A 213 -6.55 10.91 22.52
C ASN A 213 -6.33 11.84 23.72
N LYS A 214 -6.76 11.42 24.93
CA LYS A 214 -6.53 12.15 26.18
C LYS A 214 -5.04 12.22 26.59
N LYS A 215 -4.17 11.34 26.07
CA LYS A 215 -2.74 11.25 26.41
C LYS A 215 -1.80 11.72 25.31
N PHE A 216 -2.15 11.56 24.04
CA PHE A 216 -1.22 11.81 22.93
C PHE A 216 -1.41 13.15 22.20
N GLY A 217 -2.59 13.80 22.26
CA GLY A 217 -2.80 15.18 21.79
C GLY A 217 -2.04 15.55 20.49
N VAL A 218 -1.32 16.67 20.52
CA VAL A 218 -0.51 17.21 19.40
C VAL A 218 0.63 16.27 18.96
N PHE A 219 1.09 15.35 19.82
CA PHE A 219 2.16 14.40 19.50
C PHE A 219 1.73 13.29 18.54
N GLY A 220 0.43 13.08 18.35
CA GLY A 220 -0.11 12.12 17.39
C GLY A 220 -0.26 12.66 15.96
N GLU A 221 -0.05 13.97 15.74
CA GLU A 221 -0.22 14.54 14.41
C GLU A 221 0.94 14.14 13.47
N PRO A 222 0.68 13.83 12.19
CA PRO A 222 1.72 13.48 11.21
C PRO A 222 2.87 14.49 11.13
N VAL A 223 2.56 15.77 11.30
CA VAL A 223 3.55 16.87 11.35
C VAL A 223 4.51 16.68 12.52
N THR A 224 3.98 16.47 13.73
CA THR A 224 4.77 16.30 14.95
C THR A 224 5.60 15.03 14.90
N LEU A 225 5.02 13.93 14.41
CA LEU A 225 5.72 12.66 14.24
C LEU A 225 6.87 12.78 13.25
N GLY A 226 6.66 13.42 12.10
CA GLY A 226 7.73 13.63 11.11
C GLY A 226 8.86 14.49 11.65
N PHE A 227 8.53 15.50 12.45
CA PHE A 227 9.55 16.34 13.07
C PHE A 227 10.37 15.55 14.11
N VAL A 228 9.70 14.81 15.00
CA VAL A 228 10.38 13.99 16.03
C VAL A 228 11.24 12.90 15.39
N LEU A 229 10.72 12.21 14.37
CA LEU A 229 11.47 11.18 13.65
C LEU A 229 12.68 11.76 12.93
N GLY A 230 12.52 12.89 12.24
CA GLY A 230 13.65 13.54 11.57
C GLY A 230 14.72 14.04 12.53
N LEU A 231 14.34 14.56 13.71
CA LEU A 231 15.30 14.92 14.76
C LEU A 231 16.03 13.69 15.29
N LEU A 232 15.29 12.63 15.63
CA LEU A 232 15.86 11.40 16.16
C LEU A 232 16.87 10.82 15.18
N LEU A 233 16.48 10.67 13.91
CA LEU A 233 17.37 10.15 12.86
C LEU A 233 18.59 11.04 12.67
N ALA A 234 18.45 12.36 12.63
CA ALA A 234 19.59 13.26 12.46
C ALA A 234 20.59 13.19 13.63
N PHE A 235 20.11 13.16 14.88
CA PHE A 235 20.99 13.06 16.03
C PHE A 235 21.68 11.69 16.11
N LEU A 236 20.96 10.62 15.79
CA LEU A 236 21.54 9.29 15.67
C LEU A 236 22.59 9.24 14.54
N ALA A 237 22.36 9.95 13.43
CA ALA A 237 23.32 10.15 12.35
C ALA A 237 24.52 11.05 12.72
N GLY A 238 24.47 11.74 13.86
CA GLY A 238 25.55 12.64 14.31
C GLY A 238 25.58 14.00 13.66
N TYR A 239 24.43 14.43 13.11
CA TYR A 239 24.28 15.78 12.58
C TYR A 239 24.34 16.80 13.72
N ASP A 240 24.83 18.00 13.40
CA ASP A 240 24.72 19.12 14.33
C ASP A 240 23.25 19.56 14.50
N VAL A 241 22.99 20.42 15.48
CA VAL A 241 21.63 20.88 15.81
C VAL A 241 20.94 21.56 14.62
N SER A 242 21.69 22.32 13.81
CA SER A 242 21.13 23.05 12.67
C SER A 242 20.70 22.09 11.55
N ALA A 243 21.58 21.16 11.18
CA ALA A 243 21.31 20.11 10.22
C ALA A 243 20.20 19.17 10.70
N ALA A 244 20.14 18.87 12.01
CA ALA A 244 19.10 18.04 12.59
C ALA A 244 17.72 18.69 12.51
N VAL A 245 17.59 19.96 12.88
CA VAL A 245 16.33 20.70 12.76
C VAL A 245 15.94 20.86 11.28
N SER A 246 16.90 21.08 10.37
CA SER A 246 16.63 21.15 8.93
C SER A 246 16.05 19.84 8.40
N LEU A 247 16.64 18.69 8.77
CA LEU A 247 16.11 17.38 8.37
C LEU A 247 14.71 17.17 8.95
N ALA A 248 14.51 17.45 10.23
CA ALA A 248 13.22 17.34 10.91
C ALA A 248 12.10 18.12 10.21
N ILE A 249 12.37 19.37 9.80
CA ILE A 249 11.41 20.19 9.06
C ILE A 249 11.07 19.56 7.71
N LYS A 250 12.07 19.07 6.97
CA LYS A 250 11.85 18.45 5.64
C LYS A 250 11.02 17.17 5.74
N VAL A 251 11.30 16.32 6.73
CA VAL A 251 10.53 15.09 6.98
C VAL A 251 9.10 15.41 7.41
N SER A 252 8.94 16.37 8.31
CA SER A 252 7.63 16.88 8.75
C SER A 252 6.81 17.47 7.60
N ALA A 253 7.45 18.28 6.74
CA ALA A 253 6.81 18.87 5.56
C ALA A 253 6.33 17.77 4.61
N ALA A 254 7.15 16.75 4.35
CA ALA A 254 6.74 15.64 3.51
C ALA A 254 5.56 14.85 4.08
N MET A 255 5.53 14.60 5.40
CA MET A 255 4.40 13.94 6.06
C MET A 255 3.10 14.76 5.98
N LEU A 256 3.17 16.08 5.81
CA LEU A 256 2.02 16.95 5.57
C LEU A 256 1.63 17.05 4.09
N LEU A 257 2.61 17.13 3.20
CA LEU A 257 2.39 17.34 1.76
C LEU A 257 1.95 16.07 1.05
N LEU A 258 2.50 14.91 1.43
CA LEU A 258 2.21 13.64 0.77
C LEU A 258 0.70 13.32 0.78
N PRO A 259 -0.04 13.40 1.91
CA PRO A 259 -1.48 13.19 1.93
C PRO A 259 -2.26 14.15 1.02
N LYS A 260 -1.83 15.41 0.89
CA LYS A 260 -2.49 16.40 0.03
C LYS A 260 -2.33 16.07 -1.45
N MET A 261 -1.16 15.57 -1.86
CA MET A 261 -0.94 15.17 -3.26
C MET A 261 -1.73 13.90 -3.60
N ILE A 262 -1.83 12.97 -2.64
CA ILE A 262 -2.70 11.79 -2.74
C ILE A 262 -4.18 12.21 -2.85
N GLU A 263 -4.62 13.22 -2.10
CA GLU A 263 -6.00 13.73 -2.20
C GLU A 263 -6.32 14.22 -3.62
N ILE A 264 -5.42 14.97 -4.26
CA ILE A 264 -5.56 15.41 -5.66
C ILE A 264 -5.67 14.20 -6.59
N LEU A 265 -4.82 13.19 -6.40
CA LEU A 265 -4.85 11.95 -7.15
C LEU A 265 -6.24 11.29 -7.02
N VAL A 266 -6.71 11.09 -5.79
CA VAL A 266 -7.99 10.44 -5.47
C VAL A 266 -9.16 11.19 -6.08
N GLN A 267 -9.17 12.52 -6.08
CA GLN A 267 -10.22 13.31 -6.74
C GLN A 267 -10.38 12.95 -8.23
N GLY A 268 -9.28 12.69 -8.93
CA GLY A 268 -9.32 12.23 -10.32
C GLY A 268 -9.91 10.82 -10.45
N LEU A 269 -9.54 9.91 -9.54
CA LEU A 269 -10.05 8.54 -9.51
C LEU A 269 -11.57 8.47 -9.27
N LEU A 270 -12.07 9.30 -8.35
CA LEU A 270 -13.48 9.33 -7.96
C LEU A 270 -14.40 9.64 -9.15
N ILE A 271 -13.96 10.49 -10.08
CA ILE A 271 -14.72 10.80 -11.30
C ILE A 271 -14.95 9.55 -12.16
N VAL A 272 -13.91 8.72 -12.31
CA VAL A 272 -13.98 7.49 -13.10
C VAL A 272 -14.80 6.43 -12.38
N ARG A 273 -14.59 6.32 -11.06
CA ARG A 273 -15.34 5.42 -10.16
C ARG A 273 -16.84 5.67 -10.25
N ASP A 274 -17.29 6.91 -10.08
CA ASP A 274 -18.72 7.25 -10.04
C ASP A 274 -19.43 6.92 -11.36
N ALA A 275 -18.74 7.14 -12.48
CA ALA A 275 -19.24 6.79 -13.80
C ALA A 275 -19.32 5.27 -14.02
N ALA A 276 -18.29 4.53 -13.56
CA ALA A 276 -18.30 3.07 -13.61
C ALA A 276 -19.46 2.49 -12.78
N GLU A 277 -19.64 2.97 -11.55
CA GLU A 277 -20.71 2.54 -10.66
C GLU A 277 -22.10 2.79 -11.27
N ALA A 278 -22.36 3.99 -11.81
CA ALA A 278 -23.63 4.33 -12.43
C ALA A 278 -23.96 3.43 -13.63
N LYS A 279 -22.97 3.18 -14.49
CA LYS A 279 -23.14 2.34 -15.69
C LYS A 279 -23.38 0.87 -15.35
N LEU A 280 -22.71 0.36 -14.32
CA LEU A 280 -22.88 -1.02 -13.85
C LEU A 280 -24.24 -1.23 -13.20
N LYS A 281 -24.69 -0.31 -12.33
CA LYS A 281 -26.03 -0.34 -11.73
C LYS A 281 -27.15 -0.32 -12.77
N ALA A 282 -26.98 0.48 -13.84
CA ALA A 282 -27.97 0.55 -14.92
C ALA A 282 -28.04 -0.74 -15.77
N LYS A 283 -26.91 -1.42 -15.98
CA LYS A 283 -26.83 -2.60 -16.86
C LYS A 283 -27.28 -3.91 -16.20
N PHE A 284 -27.20 -4.01 -14.87
CA PHE A 284 -27.59 -5.22 -14.15
C PHE A 284 -28.61 -4.96 -13.03
N PRO A 285 -29.83 -4.53 -13.35
CA PRO A 285 -30.88 -4.32 -12.35
C PRO A 285 -31.31 -5.65 -11.72
N GLY A 286 -31.31 -5.73 -10.38
CA GLY A 286 -31.89 -6.85 -9.62
C GLY A 286 -30.92 -7.96 -9.16
N ARG A 287 -29.60 -7.79 -9.32
CA ARG A 287 -28.60 -8.69 -8.71
C ARG A 287 -27.86 -7.98 -7.59
N ASP A 288 -27.75 -8.64 -6.43
CA ASP A 288 -26.98 -8.14 -5.29
C ASP A 288 -25.49 -8.22 -5.61
N PHE A 289 -24.94 -7.12 -6.11
CA PHE A 289 -23.51 -6.93 -6.27
C PHE A 289 -22.93 -6.19 -5.07
N TYR A 290 -21.68 -6.49 -4.78
CA TYR A 290 -20.85 -5.60 -4.00
C TYR A 290 -20.08 -4.69 -4.93
N ILE A 291 -19.97 -3.43 -4.54
CA ILE A 291 -19.06 -2.48 -5.16
C ILE A 291 -17.72 -2.61 -4.45
N GLY A 292 -16.68 -3.00 -5.19
CA GLY A 292 -15.32 -3.11 -4.70
C GLY A 292 -14.69 -1.73 -4.57
N MET A 293 -14.28 -1.35 -3.36
CA MET A 293 -13.85 0.00 -3.00
C MET A 293 -12.50 -0.01 -2.27
N ASP A 294 -11.86 1.16 -2.25
CA ASP A 294 -10.63 1.41 -1.51
C ASP A 294 -10.86 1.33 0.02
N THR A 295 -9.94 0.65 0.70
CA THR A 295 -9.89 0.55 2.17
C THR A 295 -9.66 1.88 2.90
N ALA A 296 -9.30 2.95 2.20
CA ALA A 296 -9.28 4.31 2.73
C ALA A 296 -10.60 4.69 3.42
N LEU A 297 -11.74 4.14 2.97
CA LEU A 297 -13.04 4.33 3.61
C LEU A 297 -13.10 3.82 5.06
N LEU A 298 -12.23 2.86 5.41
CA LEU A 298 -12.15 2.26 6.74
C LEU A 298 -11.16 2.97 7.65
N ILE A 299 -10.28 3.83 7.10
CA ILE A 299 -9.21 4.47 7.87
C ILE A 299 -9.75 5.51 8.84
N GLY A 300 -10.84 6.19 8.49
CA GLY A 300 -11.46 7.20 9.38
C GLY A 300 -11.99 6.63 10.69
N GLU A 301 -11.99 5.31 10.85
CA GLU A 301 -12.29 4.63 12.09
C GLU A 301 -11.31 5.02 13.22
N PRO A 302 -11.78 5.58 14.34
CA PRO A 302 -10.90 6.09 15.39
C PRO A 302 -9.92 5.04 15.95
N SER A 303 -10.34 3.78 16.05
CA SER A 303 -9.49 2.67 16.52
C SER A 303 -8.38 2.31 15.53
N VAL A 304 -8.62 2.47 14.22
CA VAL A 304 -7.63 2.25 13.16
C VAL A 304 -6.57 3.35 13.20
N LEU A 305 -7.00 4.62 13.23
CA LEU A 305 -6.09 5.77 13.31
C LEU A 305 -5.20 5.68 14.55
N ALA A 306 -5.82 5.57 15.73
CA ALA A 306 -5.09 5.62 16.98
C ALA A 306 -4.11 4.45 17.12
N THR A 307 -4.48 3.25 16.68
CA THR A 307 -3.56 2.10 16.71
C THR A 307 -2.46 2.24 15.65
N GLY A 308 -2.77 2.74 14.46
CA GLY A 308 -1.77 3.02 13.43
C GLY A 308 -0.68 3.98 13.91
N LEU A 309 -1.06 5.02 14.66
CA LEU A 309 -0.12 5.96 15.29
C LEU A 309 0.79 5.26 16.32
N LEU A 310 0.24 4.35 17.13
CA LEU A 310 1.04 3.56 18.07
C LEU A 310 2.04 2.62 17.37
N LEU A 311 1.70 2.13 16.17
CA LEU A 311 2.58 1.24 15.42
C LEU A 311 3.81 1.96 14.85
N ILE A 312 3.78 3.28 14.70
CA ILE A 312 4.92 4.05 14.16
C ILE A 312 6.19 3.86 15.01
N PRO A 313 6.20 4.21 16.32
CA PRO A 313 7.38 3.96 17.15
C PRO A 313 7.69 2.47 17.28
N MET A 314 6.68 1.59 17.28
CA MET A 314 6.89 0.15 17.33
C MET A 314 7.61 -0.37 16.08
N ALA A 315 7.26 0.10 14.88
CA ALA A 315 7.91 -0.30 13.64
C ALA A 315 9.41 0.07 13.64
N VAL A 316 9.74 1.27 14.14
CA VAL A 316 11.13 1.73 14.29
C VAL A 316 11.89 0.87 15.32
N VAL A 317 11.26 0.52 16.44
CA VAL A 317 11.90 -0.37 17.42
C VAL A 317 12.12 -1.75 16.82
N LEU A 318 11.11 -2.32 16.17
CA LEU A 318 11.18 -3.63 15.53
C LEU A 318 12.29 -3.69 14.48
N SER A 319 12.48 -2.63 13.67
CA SER A 319 13.54 -2.65 12.67
C SER A 319 14.94 -2.78 13.28
N ILE A 320 15.15 -2.19 14.47
CA ILE A 320 16.43 -2.24 15.18
C ILE A 320 16.64 -3.60 15.89
N ILE A 321 15.59 -4.17 16.50
CA ILE A 321 15.75 -5.35 17.37
C ILE A 321 15.56 -6.69 16.65
N LEU A 322 14.89 -6.72 15.50
CA LEU A 322 14.62 -7.98 14.80
C LEU A 322 15.90 -8.52 14.14
N PRO A 323 16.34 -9.74 14.50
CA PRO A 323 17.57 -10.31 13.97
C PRO A 323 17.46 -10.56 12.47
N GLY A 324 18.47 -10.13 11.71
CA GLY A 324 18.51 -10.33 10.26
C GLY A 324 17.63 -9.38 9.46
N ASN A 325 16.84 -8.49 10.10
CA ASN A 325 16.13 -7.44 9.38
C ASN A 325 17.12 -6.43 8.77
N ARG A 326 16.90 -6.08 7.51
CA ARG A 326 17.62 -5.01 6.81
C ARG A 326 16.73 -3.82 6.46
N VAL A 327 15.41 -3.91 6.69
CA VAL A 327 14.46 -2.85 6.33
C VAL A 327 14.46 -1.74 7.37
N LEU A 328 14.65 -0.51 6.90
CA LEU A 328 14.42 0.72 7.63
C LEU A 328 13.01 1.28 7.30
N PRO A 329 12.04 1.20 8.23
CA PRO A 329 10.73 1.84 8.08
C PRO A 329 10.86 3.33 7.90
N PHE A 330 10.14 3.88 6.92
CA PHE A 330 10.27 5.29 6.62
C PHE A 330 9.01 5.90 6.01
N VAL A 331 8.85 5.89 4.68
CA VAL A 331 7.76 6.62 4.02
C VAL A 331 6.38 6.04 4.42
N ASP A 332 6.28 4.73 4.57
CA ASP A 332 5.03 4.06 4.94
C ASP A 332 4.68 4.17 6.43
N LEU A 333 5.53 4.77 7.27
CA LEU A 333 5.19 5.04 8.68
C LEU A 333 3.88 5.84 8.80
N ALA A 334 3.68 6.82 7.91
CA ALA A 334 2.45 7.60 7.87
C ALA A 334 1.20 6.77 7.47
N SER A 335 1.40 5.59 6.87
CA SER A 335 0.36 4.76 6.27
C SER A 335 0.12 3.44 7.00
N LEU A 336 0.76 3.19 8.16
CA LEU A 336 0.62 1.92 8.90
C LEU A 336 -0.82 1.60 9.31
N MET A 337 -1.68 2.61 9.44
CA MET A 337 -3.11 2.45 9.67
C MET A 337 -3.83 1.60 8.60
N PHE A 338 -3.36 1.62 7.34
CA PHE A 338 -3.92 0.77 6.27
C PHE A 338 -3.80 -0.72 6.60
N LEU A 339 -2.73 -1.14 7.29
CA LEU A 339 -2.50 -2.54 7.67
C LEU A 339 -3.56 -3.08 8.64
N LEU A 340 -4.28 -2.19 9.33
CA LEU A 340 -5.28 -2.53 10.34
C LEU A 340 -6.73 -2.37 9.85
N ALA A 341 -6.95 -1.68 8.74
CA ALA A 341 -8.27 -1.28 8.24
C ALA A 341 -9.27 -2.46 8.17
N MET A 342 -8.89 -3.55 7.50
CA MET A 342 -9.75 -4.73 7.36
C MET A 342 -9.65 -5.71 8.53
N VAL A 343 -8.61 -5.59 9.37
CA VAL A 343 -8.35 -6.43 10.54
C VAL A 343 -9.22 -6.05 11.72
N THR A 344 -9.56 -4.76 11.81
CA THR A 344 -10.26 -4.12 12.93
C THR A 344 -11.56 -4.82 13.40
N PRO A 345 -12.48 -5.25 12.50
CA PRO A 345 -13.68 -5.99 12.92
C PRO A 345 -13.36 -7.28 13.67
N PHE A 346 -12.29 -7.97 13.26
CA PHE A 346 -11.88 -9.26 13.83
C PHE A 346 -11.18 -9.08 15.18
N CYS A 347 -10.56 -7.92 15.41
CA CYS A 347 -10.02 -7.52 16.71
C CYS A 347 -11.06 -6.83 17.62
N LYS A 348 -12.36 -6.88 17.29
CA LYS A 348 -13.45 -6.28 18.07
C LYS A 348 -13.26 -4.77 18.32
N ARG A 349 -12.56 -4.06 17.41
CA ARG A 349 -12.22 -2.63 17.54
C ARG A 349 -11.45 -2.27 18.81
N ASN A 350 -10.82 -3.27 19.44
CA ASN A 350 -10.06 -3.11 20.66
C ASN A 350 -8.60 -2.82 20.31
N MET A 351 -8.11 -1.64 20.69
CA MET A 351 -6.79 -1.17 20.29
C MET A 351 -5.66 -2.05 20.83
N PHE A 352 -5.83 -2.71 21.97
CA PHE A 352 -4.82 -3.64 22.49
C PHE A 352 -4.64 -4.85 21.55
N ARG A 353 -5.76 -5.42 21.09
CA ARG A 353 -5.77 -6.54 20.14
C ARG A 353 -5.23 -6.13 18.78
N MET A 354 -5.63 -4.94 18.32
CA MET A 354 -5.15 -4.37 17.06
C MET A 354 -3.66 -4.06 17.11
N PHE A 355 -3.14 -3.55 18.22
CA PHE A 355 -1.72 -3.23 18.39
C PHE A 355 -0.84 -4.49 18.36
N ILE A 356 -1.23 -5.55 19.07
CA ILE A 356 -0.53 -6.84 19.01
C ILE A 356 -0.56 -7.40 17.58
N THR A 357 -1.73 -7.37 16.95
CA THR A 357 -1.88 -7.86 15.57
C THR A 357 -1.01 -7.05 14.61
N GLY A 358 -1.03 -5.72 14.72
CA GLY A 358 -0.21 -4.81 13.93
C GLY A 358 1.28 -5.01 14.14
N THR A 359 1.71 -5.28 15.37
CA THR A 359 3.11 -5.59 15.70
C THR A 359 3.57 -6.86 14.97
N LEU A 360 2.72 -7.89 14.95
CA LEU A 360 3.00 -9.14 14.21
C LEU A 360 3.00 -8.93 12.69
N ILE A 361 2.08 -8.11 12.17
CA ILE A 361 2.03 -7.74 10.76
C ILE A 361 3.32 -7.02 10.35
N VAL A 362 3.71 -5.97 11.10
CA VAL A 362 4.95 -5.22 10.83
C VAL A 362 6.17 -6.12 10.93
N THR A 363 6.24 -7.00 11.93
CA THR A 363 7.33 -7.99 12.05
C THR A 363 7.42 -8.86 10.80
N CYS A 364 6.29 -9.38 10.31
CA CYS A 364 6.27 -10.19 9.09
C CYS A 364 6.72 -9.39 7.87
N ILE A 365 6.24 -8.15 7.73
CA ILE A 365 6.60 -7.27 6.61
C ILE A 365 8.11 -6.95 6.61
N LEU A 366 8.72 -6.73 7.78
CA LEU A 366 10.15 -6.44 7.89
C LEU A 366 10.99 -7.62 7.38
N TYR A 367 10.63 -8.85 7.75
CA TYR A 367 11.29 -10.05 7.23
C TYR A 367 11.05 -10.25 5.73
N VAL A 368 9.80 -10.15 5.28
CA VAL A 368 9.46 -10.28 3.86
C VAL A 368 10.18 -9.23 3.04
N GLY A 369 10.12 -7.96 3.44
CA GLY A 369 10.76 -6.84 2.76
C GLY A 369 12.27 -6.97 2.73
N THR A 370 12.89 -7.60 3.74
CA THR A 370 14.32 -7.93 3.75
C THR A 370 14.67 -9.03 2.76
N ASP A 371 13.78 -10.01 2.60
CA ASP A 371 14.00 -11.20 1.78
C ASP A 371 13.79 -10.94 0.29
N ILE A 372 12.84 -10.07 -0.08
CA ILE A 372 12.50 -9.75 -1.49
C ILE A 372 13.08 -8.41 -1.98
N SER A 373 13.94 -7.78 -1.20
CA SER A 373 14.42 -6.42 -1.47
C SER A 373 15.19 -6.30 -2.79
N GLN A 374 15.86 -7.36 -3.23
CA GLN A 374 16.60 -7.39 -4.50
C GLN A 374 15.66 -7.41 -5.69
N GLU A 375 14.68 -8.32 -5.68
CA GLU A 375 13.64 -8.43 -6.70
C GLU A 375 12.80 -7.15 -6.73
N TYR A 376 12.53 -6.55 -5.57
CA TYR A 376 11.82 -5.29 -5.46
C TYR A 376 12.61 -4.13 -6.09
N THR A 377 13.90 -4.05 -5.80
CA THR A 377 14.80 -3.05 -6.39
C THR A 377 14.90 -3.22 -7.91
N GLN A 378 15.03 -4.47 -8.37
CA GLN A 378 15.06 -4.78 -9.80
C GLN A 378 13.72 -4.46 -10.49
N ALA A 379 12.58 -4.65 -9.82
CA ALA A 379 11.28 -4.22 -10.33
C ALA A 379 11.23 -2.70 -10.52
N ALA A 380 11.81 -1.91 -9.60
CA ALA A 380 11.92 -0.46 -9.76
C ALA A 380 12.77 -0.06 -10.99
N VAL A 381 13.92 -0.71 -11.17
CA VAL A 381 14.79 -0.51 -12.34
C VAL A 381 14.06 -0.86 -13.64
N ASN A 382 13.34 -1.99 -13.67
CA ASN A 382 12.55 -2.42 -14.82
C ASN A 382 11.42 -1.45 -15.18
N SER A 383 10.94 -0.68 -14.19
CA SER A 383 9.92 0.37 -14.36
C SER A 383 10.52 1.78 -14.54
N HIS A 384 11.84 1.90 -14.75
CA HIS A 384 12.56 3.17 -14.91
C HIS A 384 12.40 4.12 -13.71
N ILE A 385 12.22 3.58 -12.51
CA ILE A 385 12.14 4.36 -11.27
C ILE A 385 13.52 4.37 -10.64
N PRO A 386 14.14 5.55 -10.43
CA PRO A 386 15.49 5.63 -9.90
C PRO A 386 15.54 5.10 -8.47
N VAL A 387 16.52 4.26 -8.20
CA VAL A 387 16.88 3.86 -6.84
C VAL A 387 17.68 5.01 -6.22
N PRO A 388 17.39 5.44 -4.98
CA PRO A 388 18.06 6.58 -4.36
C PRO A 388 19.57 6.36 -4.23
N GLU A 389 20.38 7.39 -4.52
CA GLU A 389 21.84 7.32 -4.38
C GLU A 389 22.26 6.98 -2.93
N GLY A 390 23.23 6.06 -2.81
CA GLY A 390 23.73 5.53 -1.54
C GLY A 390 22.89 4.42 -0.90
N MET A 391 21.68 4.15 -1.40
CA MET A 391 20.87 3.02 -0.92
C MET A 391 21.16 1.77 -1.74
N ALA A 392 21.45 0.66 -1.05
CA ALA A 392 21.72 -0.62 -1.72
C ALA A 392 20.46 -1.21 -2.33
N GLU A 393 19.34 -1.18 -1.59
CA GLU A 393 18.10 -1.84 -1.95
C GLU A 393 16.89 -1.04 -1.40
N ILE A 394 15.72 -1.19 -2.05
CA ILE A 394 14.47 -0.53 -1.64
C ILE A 394 13.33 -1.55 -1.47
N THR A 395 12.34 -1.17 -0.66
CA THR A 395 11.10 -1.92 -0.46
C THR A 395 9.97 -0.94 -0.11
N ASN A 396 8.81 -1.49 0.26
CA ASN A 396 7.74 -0.73 0.88
C ASN A 396 6.98 -1.57 1.92
N ILE A 397 6.54 -0.96 3.02
CA ILE A 397 5.89 -1.69 4.12
C ILE A 397 4.39 -1.93 3.85
N VAL A 398 3.73 -0.99 3.17
CA VAL A 398 2.31 -1.04 2.86
C VAL A 398 2.13 -1.37 1.37
N GLY A 399 2.37 -2.61 0.97
CA GLY A 399 2.33 -3.02 -0.43
C GLY A 399 1.86 -4.45 -0.62
N GLY A 400 1.43 -4.79 -1.84
CA GLY A 400 0.95 -6.14 -2.16
C GLY A 400 2.06 -7.18 -2.17
N ALA A 401 3.26 -6.78 -2.65
CA ALA A 401 4.44 -7.63 -2.71
C ALA A 401 4.94 -8.05 -1.32
N THR A 402 4.92 -7.12 -0.36
CA THR A 402 5.43 -7.33 1.00
C THR A 402 4.43 -7.96 1.96
N THR A 403 3.28 -8.41 1.44
CA THR A 403 2.36 -9.29 2.19
C THR A 403 2.86 -10.73 2.23
N PRO A 404 2.42 -11.56 3.19
CA PRO A 404 2.70 -13.00 3.17
C PRO A 404 2.27 -13.67 1.86
N VAL A 405 1.15 -13.22 1.28
CA VAL A 405 0.63 -13.73 0.01
C VAL A 405 1.54 -13.30 -1.15
N GLY A 406 1.99 -12.04 -1.16
CA GLY A 406 2.94 -11.53 -2.16
C GLY A 406 4.29 -12.22 -2.08
N TRP A 407 4.82 -12.40 -0.87
CA TRP A 407 6.05 -13.15 -0.62
C TRP A 407 5.96 -14.58 -1.15
N LEU A 408 4.88 -15.30 -0.82
CA LEU A 408 4.64 -16.64 -1.34
C LEU A 408 4.53 -16.65 -2.87
N ALA A 409 3.92 -15.62 -3.47
CA ALA A 409 3.85 -15.51 -4.92
C ALA A 409 5.24 -15.35 -5.56
N VAL A 410 6.12 -14.54 -4.95
CA VAL A 410 7.51 -14.36 -5.36
C VAL A 410 8.28 -15.68 -5.26
N LYS A 411 8.25 -16.34 -4.09
CA LYS A 411 8.96 -17.61 -3.87
C LYS A 411 8.42 -18.76 -4.70
N PHE A 412 7.11 -18.80 -4.92
CA PHE A 412 6.51 -19.74 -5.85
C PHE A 412 7.03 -19.50 -7.26
N GLY A 413 7.05 -18.25 -7.73
CA GLY A 413 7.63 -17.90 -9.03
C GLY A 413 9.07 -18.39 -9.18
N GLU A 414 9.93 -18.04 -8.22
CA GLU A 414 11.35 -18.41 -8.19
C GLU A 414 11.56 -19.92 -8.33
N PHE A 415 10.73 -20.72 -7.63
CA PHE A 415 10.78 -22.17 -7.67
C PHE A 415 10.55 -22.75 -9.07
N PHE A 416 9.61 -22.19 -9.85
CA PHE A 416 9.34 -22.66 -11.22
C PHE A 416 10.36 -22.15 -12.25
N SER A 417 11.02 -21.01 -11.99
CA SER A 417 12.11 -20.51 -12.83
C SER A 417 13.46 -21.20 -12.57
N ALA A 418 13.63 -21.84 -11.41
CA ALA A 418 14.85 -22.58 -11.04
C ALA A 418 14.97 -23.97 -11.70
N THR A 419 14.07 -24.31 -12.63
CA THR A 419 14.17 -25.56 -13.42
C THR A 419 14.98 -25.26 -14.69
N PRO A 420 16.14 -25.92 -14.91
CA PRO A 420 17.09 -25.60 -15.97
C PRO A 420 16.57 -25.82 -17.39
#